data_AF-A0A5E4G7P7-F1
#
_entry.id   AF-A0A5E4G7P7-F1
#
_cell.length_a   1.000
_cell.length_b   1.000
_cell.length_c   1.000
_cell.angle_alpha   90.00
_cell.angle_beta   90.00
_cell.angle_gamma   90.00
#
_symmetry.space_group_name_H-M   'P 1'
#
loop_
_entity.id
_entity.type
_entity.pdbx_description
1 polymer ?
#
loop_
_entity_poly.entity_id
_entity_poly.type
_entity_poly.pdbx_seq_one_letter_code
_entity_poly.pdbx_strand_id
1 'polypeptide(L)'
;MLYVSLLSSPSPSPSPSPPVSTFSVSLVVPASTMRKSIEDTLAAHRNELVSLLSRYVDRGNGILQPHQMINELENVIAEDEGMQKLKDSPFSIVLQSAQEAIVQTPFVALALRPRPGVWEYVRVNVYELSVDLLSVAEYLRFKEELLDG
;
A
#
# COMPACT_ATOMS: atom_id res chain seq x y z
N MET A 1 67.14 -1.60 -54.36
CA MET A 1 65.86 -2.27 -54.67
C MET A 1 65.29 -2.78 -53.35
N LEU A 2 63.97 -2.63 -53.14
CA LEU A 2 63.12 -2.98 -51.97
C LEU A 2 62.86 -1.82 -50.99
N TYR A 3 61.86 -0.96 -51.25
CA TYR A 3 60.39 -1.03 -51.03
C TYR A 3 59.96 -0.51 -49.65
N VAL A 4 59.42 0.72 -49.67
CA VAL A 4 58.67 1.38 -48.60
C VAL A 4 57.21 0.92 -48.71
N SER A 5 56.60 0.44 -47.63
CA SER A 5 55.14 0.35 -47.48
C SER A 5 54.74 0.58 -46.03
N LEU A 6 54.29 1.80 -45.74
CA LEU A 6 53.54 2.17 -44.53
C LEU A 6 52.16 1.50 -44.58
N LEU A 7 51.84 0.66 -43.59
CA LEU A 7 50.49 0.18 -43.36
C LEU A 7 49.98 0.78 -42.05
N SER A 8 49.21 1.87 -42.15
CA SER A 8 48.35 2.35 -41.07
C SER A 8 47.28 1.31 -40.78
N SER A 9 47.33 0.73 -39.57
CA SER A 9 46.26 -0.14 -39.07
C SER A 9 45.05 0.73 -38.66
N PRO A 10 43.82 0.44 -39.13
CA PRO A 10 42.64 1.14 -38.61
C PRO A 10 42.28 0.59 -37.22
N SER A 11 41.96 1.49 -36.29
CA SER A 11 41.46 1.17 -34.95
C SER A 11 40.13 0.41 -35.00
N PRO A 12 39.87 -0.57 -34.12
CA PRO A 12 38.58 -1.24 -34.07
C PRO A 12 37.51 -0.33 -33.46
N SER A 13 36.41 -0.14 -34.17
CA SER A 13 35.18 0.51 -33.68
C SER A 13 34.56 -0.26 -32.51
N PRO A 14 33.93 0.42 -31.52
CA PRO A 14 33.35 -0.23 -30.35
C PRO A 14 32.11 -1.05 -30.75
N SER A 15 32.08 -2.31 -30.30
CA SER A 15 30.95 -3.22 -30.41
C SER A 15 29.69 -2.63 -29.76
N PRO A 16 28.49 -2.77 -30.33
CA PRO A 16 27.26 -2.39 -29.64
C PRO A 16 27.04 -3.31 -28.43
N SER A 17 26.82 -2.72 -27.25
CA SER A 17 26.42 -3.46 -26.05
C SER A 17 25.10 -4.19 -26.30
N PRO A 18 24.92 -5.43 -25.81
CA PRO A 18 23.64 -6.11 -25.94
C PRO A 18 22.56 -5.32 -25.17
N PRO A 19 21.29 -5.34 -25.62
CA PRO A 19 20.21 -4.73 -24.87
C PRO A 19 20.12 -5.42 -23.50
N VAL A 20 20.17 -4.61 -22.44
CA VAL A 20 19.81 -5.08 -21.10
C VAL A 20 18.35 -5.49 -21.18
N SER A 21 18.08 -6.79 -21.22
CA SER A 21 16.72 -7.29 -21.00
C SER A 21 16.30 -6.83 -19.61
N THR A 22 15.50 -5.76 -19.56
CA THR A 22 14.74 -5.39 -18.38
C THR A 22 13.82 -6.56 -18.10
N PHE A 23 14.27 -7.45 -17.24
CA PHE A 23 13.44 -8.49 -16.65
C PHE A 23 12.44 -7.75 -15.76
N SER A 24 11.33 -7.30 -16.34
CA SER A 24 10.15 -6.97 -15.56
C SER A 24 9.68 -8.29 -14.98
N VAL A 25 10.22 -8.62 -13.79
CA VAL A 25 9.60 -9.59 -12.91
C VAL A 25 8.24 -8.98 -12.60
N SER A 26 7.23 -9.37 -13.37
CA SER A 26 5.85 -9.31 -12.93
C SER A 26 5.80 -10.24 -11.74
N LEU A 27 6.16 -9.71 -10.57
CA LEU A 27 5.97 -10.36 -9.30
C LEU A 27 4.47 -10.62 -9.27
N VAL A 28 4.07 -11.87 -9.52
CA VAL A 28 2.75 -12.33 -9.12
C VAL A 28 2.83 -12.30 -7.61
N VAL A 29 2.55 -11.11 -7.06
CA VAL A 29 2.41 -10.91 -5.64
C VAL A 29 1.28 -11.86 -5.26
N PRO A 30 1.51 -12.89 -4.43
CA PRO A 30 0.40 -13.64 -3.89
C PRO A 30 -0.57 -12.61 -3.31
N ALA A 31 -1.85 -12.67 -3.69
CA ALA A 31 -2.85 -11.71 -3.27
C ALA A 31 -2.66 -11.47 -1.78
N SER A 32 -2.23 -10.26 -1.43
CA SER A 32 -1.72 -9.95 -0.10
C SER A 32 -2.83 -10.28 0.90
N THR A 33 -2.54 -11.13 1.87
CA THR A 33 -3.56 -11.72 2.76
C THR A 33 -4.41 -10.62 3.41
N MET A 34 -3.80 -9.48 3.73
CA MET A 34 -4.49 -8.37 4.37
C MET A 34 -5.45 -7.64 3.43
N ARG A 35 -5.01 -7.30 2.20
CA ARG A 35 -5.90 -6.70 1.18
C ARG A 35 -7.14 -7.53 0.97
N LYS A 36 -6.96 -8.84 0.75
CA LYS A 36 -8.07 -9.77 0.53
C LYS A 36 -9.03 -9.78 1.72
N SER A 37 -8.49 -9.77 2.95
CA SER A 37 -9.30 -9.69 4.16
C SER A 37 -10.13 -8.40 4.24
N ILE A 38 -9.60 -7.27 3.77
CA ILE A 38 -10.33 -5.99 3.71
C ILE A 38 -11.42 -6.07 2.63
N GLU A 39 -11.11 -6.59 1.44
CA GLU A 39 -12.08 -6.77 0.35
C GLU A 39 -13.24 -7.70 0.77
N ASP A 40 -12.93 -8.84 1.40
CA ASP A 40 -13.93 -9.79 1.89
C ASP A 40 -14.82 -9.15 2.97
N THR A 41 -14.23 -8.31 3.84
CA THR A 41 -14.99 -7.56 4.86
C THR A 41 -15.86 -6.49 4.23
N LEU A 42 -15.36 -5.79 3.21
CA LEU A 42 -16.14 -4.80 2.49
C LEU A 42 -17.35 -5.44 1.77
N ALA A 43 -17.20 -6.69 1.29
CA ALA A 43 -18.30 -7.44 0.69
C ALA A 43 -19.34 -7.92 1.73
N ALA A 44 -18.90 -8.34 2.92
CA ALA A 44 -19.77 -8.90 3.96
C ALA A 44 -20.39 -7.85 4.91
N HIS A 45 -19.63 -6.80 5.22
CA HIS A 45 -19.89 -5.79 6.24
C HIS A 45 -19.61 -4.37 5.71
N ARG A 46 -20.15 -4.07 4.53
CA ARG A 46 -19.90 -2.82 3.80
C ARG A 46 -20.22 -1.59 4.63
N ASN A 47 -21.43 -1.53 5.19
CA ASN A 47 -21.93 -0.33 5.86
C ASN A 47 -21.13 -0.07 7.14
N GLU A 48 -20.78 -1.14 7.85
CA GLU A 48 -20.00 -1.12 9.07
C GLU A 48 -18.59 -0.61 8.81
N LEU A 49 -17.92 -1.14 7.78
CA LEU A 49 -16.58 -0.70 7.40
C LEU A 49 -16.59 0.75 6.90
N VAL A 50 -17.61 1.15 6.12
CA VAL A 50 -17.76 2.53 5.65
C VAL A 50 -17.99 3.50 6.80
N SER A 51 -18.82 3.13 7.78
CA SER A 51 -19.03 3.93 8.99
C SER A 51 -17.72 4.20 9.72
N LEU A 52 -16.92 3.15 9.96
CA LEU A 52 -15.62 3.27 10.61
C LEU A 52 -14.64 4.13 9.80
N LEU A 53 -14.51 3.88 8.49
CA LEU A 53 -13.60 4.63 7.64
C LEU A 53 -14.02 6.10 7.50
N SER A 54 -15.32 6.38 7.51
CA SER A 54 -15.84 7.76 7.51
C SER A 54 -15.46 8.48 8.80
N ARG A 55 -15.52 7.81 9.97
CA ARG A 55 -15.02 8.39 11.23
C ARG A 55 -13.55 8.76 11.18
N TYR A 56 -12.71 7.94 10.53
CA TYR A 56 -11.30 8.28 10.33
C TYR A 56 -11.13 9.52 9.46
N VAL A 57 -11.88 9.61 8.36
CA VAL A 57 -11.87 10.74 7.44
C VAL A 57 -12.40 12.02 8.11
N ASP A 58 -13.46 11.93 8.90
CA ASP A 58 -14.08 13.06 9.62
C ASP A 58 -13.15 13.67 10.66
N ARG A 59 -12.20 12.90 11.19
CA ARG A 59 -11.16 13.40 12.10
C ARG A 59 -10.20 14.37 11.40
N GLY A 60 -10.13 14.34 10.08
CA GLY A 60 -9.27 15.17 9.26
C GLY A 60 -8.01 14.45 8.79
N ASN A 61 -7.31 15.10 7.86
CA ASN A 61 -6.09 14.54 7.29
C ASN A 61 -5.00 14.43 8.36
N GLY A 62 -4.30 13.30 8.40
CA GLY A 62 -3.24 13.06 9.37
C GLY A 62 -2.89 11.59 9.54
N ILE A 63 -2.04 11.32 10.53
CA ILE A 63 -1.59 9.97 10.86
C ILE A 63 -2.36 9.48 12.09
N LEU A 64 -3.06 8.36 11.94
CA LEU A 64 -3.69 7.61 13.01
C LEU A 64 -2.74 6.54 13.54
N GLN A 65 -2.57 6.55 14.86
CA GLN A 65 -1.82 5.52 15.58
C GLN A 65 -2.72 4.31 15.89
N PRO A 66 -2.15 3.12 16.18
CA PRO A 66 -2.93 1.90 16.41
C PRO A 66 -3.99 2.04 17.50
N HIS A 67 -3.63 2.68 18.62
CA HIS A 67 -4.57 2.94 19.71
C HIS A 67 -5.74 3.84 19.27
N GLN A 68 -5.50 4.81 18.38
CA GLN A 68 -6.55 5.70 17.89
C GLN A 68 -7.51 4.94 16.98
N MET A 69 -7.00 4.08 16.09
CA MET A 69 -7.83 3.22 15.24
C MET A 69 -8.70 2.28 16.07
N ILE A 70 -8.13 1.64 17.10
CA ILE A 70 -8.87 0.74 17.99
C ILE A 70 -9.92 1.52 18.78
N ASN A 71 -9.58 2.69 19.31
CA ASN A 71 -10.54 3.52 20.06
C ASN A 71 -11.75 3.92 19.21
N GLU A 72 -11.56 4.31 17.94
CA GLU A 72 -12.69 4.65 17.07
C GLU A 72 -13.55 3.42 16.75
N LEU A 73 -12.93 2.25 16.57
CA LEU A 73 -13.69 1.01 16.42
C LEU A 73 -14.56 0.75 17.67
N GLU A 74 -14.01 0.92 18.87
CA GLU A 74 -14.75 0.76 20.12
C GLU A 74 -15.89 1.79 20.27
N ASN A 75 -15.65 3.04 19.89
CA ASN A 75 -16.67 4.09 19.87
C ASN A 75 -17.83 3.74 18.93
N VAL A 76 -17.50 3.29 17.71
CA VAL A 76 -18.49 2.89 16.71
C VAL A 76 -19.30 1.67 17.17
N ILE A 77 -18.66 0.72 17.88
CA ILE A 77 -19.34 -0.42 18.51
C ILE A 77 -20.26 -0.01 19.65
N ALA A 78 -19.88 1.00 20.44
CA ALA A 78 -20.71 1.51 21.50
C ALA A 78 -21.96 2.25 20.98
N GLU A 79 -21.87 2.87 19.81
CA GLU A 79 -22.99 3.56 19.14
C GLU A 79 -23.95 2.58 18.44
N ASP A 80 -23.42 1.52 17.84
CA ASP A 80 -24.20 0.52 17.11
C ASP A 80 -23.70 -0.89 17.42
N GLU A 81 -24.48 -1.66 18.20
CA GLU A 81 -24.15 -3.05 18.55
C GLU A 81 -23.99 -3.94 17.30
N GLY A 82 -24.59 -3.57 16.15
CA GLY A 82 -24.40 -4.24 14.86
C GLY A 82 -22.95 -4.23 14.38
N MET A 83 -22.15 -3.25 14.83
CA MET A 83 -20.71 -3.14 14.54
C MET A 83 -19.86 -4.19 15.27
N GLN A 84 -20.40 -4.89 16.27
CA GLN A 84 -19.69 -6.01 16.91
C GLN A 84 -19.28 -7.07 15.87
N LYS A 85 -20.07 -7.24 14.81
CA LYS A 85 -19.76 -8.12 13.68
C LYS A 85 -18.45 -7.74 12.99
N LEU A 86 -18.12 -6.45 12.93
CA LEU A 86 -16.87 -5.97 12.35
C LEU A 86 -15.68 -6.34 13.23
N LYS A 87 -15.84 -6.29 14.56
CA LYS A 87 -14.83 -6.74 15.54
C LYS A 87 -14.61 -8.25 15.50
N ASP A 88 -15.66 -9.03 15.25
CA ASP A 88 -15.55 -10.49 15.12
C ASP A 88 -15.12 -10.94 13.71
N SER A 89 -15.08 -10.01 12.75
CA SER A 89 -14.68 -10.29 11.37
C SER A 89 -13.15 -10.42 11.23
N PRO A 90 -12.66 -11.01 10.12
CA PRO A 90 -11.24 -11.06 9.78
C PRO A 90 -10.56 -9.66 9.72
N PHE A 91 -11.33 -8.59 9.52
CA PHE A 91 -10.82 -7.22 9.57
C PHE A 91 -10.22 -6.84 10.92
N SER A 92 -10.65 -7.46 12.01
CA SER A 92 -10.04 -7.24 13.32
C SER A 92 -8.55 -7.59 13.34
N ILE A 93 -8.16 -8.65 12.62
CA ILE A 93 -6.76 -9.07 12.49
C ILE A 93 -5.98 -8.03 11.66
N VAL A 94 -6.59 -7.51 10.60
CA VAL A 94 -6.02 -6.43 9.79
C VAL A 94 -5.77 -5.21 10.68
N LEU A 95 -6.76 -4.77 11.44
CA LEU A 95 -6.65 -3.60 12.32
C LEU A 95 -5.61 -3.81 13.43
N GLN A 96 -5.55 -5.01 14.03
CA GLN A 96 -4.53 -5.34 15.03
C GLN A 96 -3.12 -5.38 14.44
N SER A 97 -2.98 -5.73 13.17
CA SER A 97 -1.69 -5.72 12.47
C SER A 97 -1.26 -4.32 12.00
N ALA A 98 -2.20 -3.36 11.98
CA ALA A 98 -1.94 -2.01 11.52
C ALA A 98 -1.01 -1.26 12.49
N GLN A 99 0.09 -0.74 11.96
CA GLN A 99 1.08 0.04 12.72
C GLN A 99 0.79 1.54 12.64
N GLU A 100 0.26 1.99 11.52
CA GLU A 100 -0.20 3.35 11.32
C GLU A 100 -1.22 3.36 10.18
N ALA A 101 -2.14 4.32 10.22
CA ALA A 101 -2.95 4.68 9.07
C ALA A 101 -2.73 6.15 8.73
N ILE A 102 -2.65 6.45 7.45
CA ILE A 102 -2.64 7.79 6.90
C ILE A 102 -4.04 8.05 6.38
N VAL A 103 -4.66 9.08 6.91
CA VAL A 103 -5.93 9.58 6.41
C VAL A 103 -5.62 10.79 5.54
N GLN A 104 -5.97 10.72 4.27
CA GLN A 104 -5.92 11.82 3.33
C GLN A 104 -7.16 11.72 2.46
N THR A 105 -8.20 12.50 2.79
CA THR A 105 -9.52 12.40 2.15
C THR A 105 -9.41 12.39 0.62
N PRO A 106 -9.97 11.38 -0.09
CA PRO A 106 -10.88 10.31 0.36
C PRO A 106 -10.18 8.97 0.67
N PHE A 107 -8.86 8.95 0.78
CA PHE A 107 -8.06 7.74 0.96
C PHE A 107 -7.69 7.50 2.43
N VAL A 108 -7.70 6.23 2.80
CA VAL A 108 -7.12 5.73 4.05
C VAL A 108 -6.05 4.71 3.69
N ALA A 109 -4.78 5.04 3.90
CA ALA A 109 -3.65 4.17 3.63
C ALA A 109 -3.13 3.53 4.92
N LEU A 110 -3.13 2.21 4.97
CA LEU A 110 -2.77 1.39 6.13
C LEU A 110 -1.37 0.79 5.93
N ALA A 111 -0.48 0.99 6.90
CA ALA A 111 0.75 0.22 7.01
C ALA A 111 0.53 -0.96 7.94
N LEU A 112 0.52 -2.16 7.37
CA LEU A 112 0.20 -3.39 8.06
C LEU A 112 1.47 -4.19 8.30
N ARG A 113 1.60 -4.74 9.51
CA ARG A 113 2.72 -5.60 9.90
C ARG A 113 2.19 -6.91 10.50
N PRO A 114 1.73 -7.86 9.67
CA PRO A 114 1.17 -9.12 10.16
C PRO A 114 2.21 -9.99 10.88
N ARG A 115 3.50 -9.87 10.51
CA ARG A 115 4.61 -10.63 11.09
C ARG A 115 5.87 -9.75 11.19
N PRO A 116 6.79 -10.07 12.11
CA PRO A 116 8.11 -9.43 12.14
C PRO A 116 8.82 -9.58 10.79
N GLY A 117 9.24 -8.47 10.19
CA GLY A 117 9.95 -8.45 8.91
C GLY A 117 9.07 -8.46 7.66
N VAL A 118 7.75 -8.54 7.81
CA VAL A 118 6.78 -8.49 6.70
C VAL A 118 5.92 -7.25 6.83
N TRP A 119 5.86 -6.45 5.76
CA TRP A 119 5.04 -5.26 5.65
C TRP A 119 4.13 -5.36 4.43
N GLU A 120 2.87 -4.96 4.60
CA GLU A 120 1.90 -4.81 3.53
C GLU A 120 1.32 -3.40 3.62
N TYR A 121 1.24 -2.69 2.50
CA TYR A 121 0.70 -1.34 2.45
C TYR A 121 -0.58 -1.37 1.61
N VAL A 122 -1.68 -0.96 2.20
CA VAL A 122 -3.00 -1.05 1.55
C VAL A 122 -3.65 0.32 1.58
N ARG A 123 -4.24 0.73 0.46
CA ARG A 123 -5.04 1.95 0.38
C ARG A 123 -6.50 1.57 0.21
N VAL A 124 -7.37 2.23 0.95
CA VAL A 124 -8.82 2.13 0.76
C VAL A 124 -9.34 3.49 0.31
N ASN A 125 -10.07 3.51 -0.80
CA ASN A 125 -10.85 4.66 -1.22
C ASN A 125 -12.22 4.57 -0.54
N VAL A 126 -12.53 5.52 0.35
CA VAL A 126 -13.78 5.49 1.15
C VAL A 126 -15.01 5.79 0.29
N TYR A 127 -14.86 6.50 -0.84
CA TYR A 127 -15.99 6.86 -1.69
C TYR A 127 -16.31 5.78 -2.72
N GLU A 128 -15.27 5.23 -3.37
CA GLU A 128 -15.44 4.17 -4.36
C GLU A 128 -15.48 2.77 -3.73
N LEU A 129 -15.05 2.65 -2.47
CA LEU A 129 -14.90 1.38 -1.77
C LEU A 129 -14.01 0.41 -2.53
N SER A 130 -12.95 0.95 -3.11
CA SER A 130 -11.89 0.19 -3.74
C SER A 130 -10.73 0.02 -2.77
N VAL A 131 -10.11 -1.16 -2.82
CA VAL A 131 -8.93 -1.49 -2.02
C VAL A 131 -7.78 -1.74 -2.98
N ASP A 132 -6.68 -1.03 -2.80
CA ASP A 132 -5.48 -1.14 -3.62
C ASP A 132 -4.28 -1.55 -2.78
N LEU A 133 -3.39 -2.35 -3.37
CA LEU A 133 -2.10 -2.63 -2.77
C LEU A 133 -1.15 -1.51 -3.18
N LEU A 134 -0.45 -0.93 -2.21
CA LEU A 134 0.58 0.06 -2.44
C LEU A 134 1.97 -0.58 -2.36
N SER A 135 2.87 -0.11 -3.20
CA SER A 135 4.30 -0.26 -2.99
C SER A 135 4.77 0.64 -1.84
N VAL A 136 5.97 0.33 -1.31
CA VAL A 136 6.61 1.15 -0.27
C VAL A 136 6.75 2.61 -0.72
N ALA A 137 7.14 2.82 -1.98
CA ALA A 137 7.35 4.16 -2.53
C ALA A 137 6.03 4.95 -2.61
N GLU A 138 4.93 4.31 -3.02
CA GLU A 138 3.61 4.96 -3.06
C GLU A 138 3.13 5.32 -1.65
N TYR A 139 3.32 4.42 -0.67
CA TYR A 139 2.98 4.71 0.72
C TYR A 139 3.78 5.88 1.30
N LEU A 140 5.07 5.95 1.01
CA LEU A 140 5.92 7.07 1.47
C LEU A 140 5.51 8.40 0.84
N ARG A 141 5.10 8.42 -0.43
CA ARG A 141 4.55 9.63 -1.05
C ARG A 141 3.31 10.15 -0.31
N PHE A 142 2.41 9.26 0.11
CA PHE A 142 1.27 9.65 0.96
C PHE A 142 1.72 10.33 2.27
N LYS A 143 2.85 9.92 2.85
CA LYS A 143 3.42 10.58 4.05
C LYS A 143 3.99 11.96 3.74
N GLU A 144 4.66 12.09 2.60
CA GLU A 144 5.27 13.35 2.16
C GLU A 144 4.18 14.38 1.83
N GLU A 145 3.14 13.99 1.10
CA GLU A 145 2.01 14.85 0.75
C GLU A 145 1.23 15.35 1.97
N LEU A 146 1.22 14.59 3.08
CA LEU A 146 0.65 15.06 4.34
C LEU A 146 1.46 16.19 4.99
N LEU A 147 2.77 16.27 4.72
CA LEU A 147 3.66 17.30 5.31
C LEU A 147 3.70 18.56 4.45
N ASP A 148 3.54 18.41 3.14
CA ASP A 148 3.54 19.52 2.18
C ASP A 148 2.16 20.19 2.01
N GLY A 149 1.12 19.64 2.64
CA GLY A 149 -0.28 20.07 2.56
C GLY A 149 -0.73 21.05 3.64
#